data_AF-A0A344LA79-F1
#
_entry.id   AF-A0A344LA79-F1
#
_cell.length_a   1.000
_cell.length_b   1.000
_cell.length_c   1.000
_cell.angle_alpha   90.00
_cell.angle_beta   90.00
_cell.angle_gamma   90.00
#
_symmetry.space_group_name_H-M   'P 1'
#
loop_
_entity.id
_entity.type
_entity.pdbx_description
1 polymer ?
#
loop_
_entity_poly.entity_id
_entity_poly.type
_entity_poly.pdbx_seq_one_letter_code
_entity_poly.pdbx_strand_id
1 'polypeptide(L)'
;MVFMHPELRAAAGHLVRLRAAAEVLHAPDPLDALRYTDCAPAALRGMVERARIAQKPLAEANADYGEARIRAGFGERGTLAGAYRDEREAIERTVLAGLRVADQLDLLARAAARYAVEVAVQADPACVLVLDGDLTPEPAEVVHEACAAIVRTAEEHLVSIDALTSELDGLIR
;
A
#
# COMPACT_ATOMS: atom_id res chain seq x y z
N MET A 1 0.13 16.84 -10.39
CA MET A 1 0.73 15.65 -9.71
C MET A 1 -0.30 14.54 -9.71
N VAL A 2 0.11 13.28 -9.88
CA VAL A 2 -0.80 12.16 -10.17
C VAL A 2 -0.59 11.04 -9.15
N PHE A 3 -1.64 10.71 -8.38
CA PHE A 3 -1.67 9.52 -7.53
C PHE A 3 -1.60 8.25 -8.39
N MET A 4 -0.85 7.26 -7.96
CA MET A 4 -0.76 5.94 -8.60
C MET A 4 -2.03 5.15 -8.36
N HIS A 5 -2.54 5.15 -7.12
CA HIS A 5 -3.77 4.47 -6.76
C HIS A 5 -5.01 5.19 -7.36
N PRO A 6 -5.90 4.48 -8.09
CA PRO A 6 -7.01 5.11 -8.80
C PRO A 6 -8.00 5.82 -7.87
N GLU A 7 -8.25 5.27 -6.67
CA GLU A 7 -9.18 5.87 -5.70
C GLU A 7 -8.61 7.14 -5.07
N LEU A 8 -7.30 7.18 -4.77
CA LEU A 8 -6.66 8.40 -4.27
C LEU A 8 -6.64 9.47 -5.37
N ARG A 9 -6.45 9.07 -6.63
CA ARG A 9 -6.57 9.96 -7.78
C ARG A 9 -7.96 10.56 -7.92
N ALA A 10 -9.01 9.75 -7.73
CA ALA A 10 -10.39 10.22 -7.74
C ALA A 10 -10.65 11.17 -6.56
N ALA A 11 -10.25 10.78 -5.35
CA ALA A 11 -10.39 11.59 -4.14
C ALA A 11 -9.69 12.96 -4.26
N ALA A 12 -8.53 13.01 -4.93
CA ALA A 12 -7.82 14.26 -5.17
C ALA A 12 -8.67 15.32 -5.89
N GLY A 13 -9.58 14.90 -6.77
CA GLY A 13 -10.52 15.80 -7.44
C GLY A 13 -11.54 16.43 -6.49
N HIS A 14 -11.96 15.69 -5.45
CA HIS A 14 -12.89 16.18 -4.43
C HIS A 14 -12.21 17.10 -3.40
N LEU A 15 -10.90 16.99 -3.24
CA LEU A 15 -10.12 17.75 -2.25
C LEU A 15 -9.63 19.11 -2.77
N VAL A 16 -9.83 19.42 -4.06
CA VAL A 16 -9.32 20.67 -4.68
C VAL A 16 -9.76 21.91 -3.92
N ARG A 17 -11.04 21.99 -3.54
CA ARG A 17 -11.60 23.14 -2.83
C ARG A 17 -11.10 23.22 -1.38
N LEU A 18 -11.08 22.08 -0.69
CA LEU A 18 -10.54 22.00 0.67
C LEU A 18 -9.08 22.46 0.71
N ARG A 19 -8.26 21.99 -0.24
CA ARG A 19 -6.87 22.42 -0.38
C ARG A 19 -6.76 23.93 -0.62
N ALA A 20 -7.56 24.48 -1.52
CA ALA A 20 -7.53 25.92 -1.79
C ALA A 20 -7.89 26.75 -0.55
N ALA A 21 -8.91 26.33 0.21
CA ALA A 21 -9.27 26.97 1.47
C ALA A 21 -8.17 26.81 2.54
N ALA A 22 -7.54 25.64 2.62
CA ALA A 22 -6.41 25.38 3.50
C ALA A 22 -5.21 26.29 3.19
N GLU A 23 -4.92 26.52 1.90
CA GLU A 23 -3.85 27.43 1.46
C GLU A 23 -4.09 28.88 1.92
N VAL A 24 -5.34 29.37 1.86
CA VAL A 24 -5.72 30.70 2.37
C VAL A 24 -5.51 30.80 3.89
N LEU A 25 -5.80 29.73 4.62
CA LEU A 25 -5.73 29.68 6.07
C LEU A 25 -4.35 29.26 6.61
N HIS A 26 -3.38 28.97 5.73
CA HIS A 26 -2.09 28.36 6.09
C HIS A 26 -2.21 27.04 6.87
N ALA A 27 -3.27 26.28 6.60
CA ALA A 27 -3.48 24.95 7.16
C ALA A 27 -2.68 23.88 6.38
N PRO A 28 -2.46 22.68 6.97
CA PRO A 28 -1.77 21.59 6.30
C PRO A 28 -2.43 21.18 4.97
N ASP A 29 -1.63 20.81 3.96
CA ASP A 29 -2.16 20.32 2.66
C ASP A 29 -2.68 18.88 2.79
N PRO A 30 -4.01 18.65 2.69
CA PRO A 30 -4.58 17.30 2.79
C PRO A 30 -4.14 16.39 1.64
N LEU A 31 -3.79 16.94 0.47
CA LEU A 31 -3.29 16.13 -0.65
C LEU A 31 -1.87 15.64 -0.41
N ASP A 32 -1.04 16.42 0.27
CA ASP A 32 0.32 16.00 0.58
C ASP A 32 0.32 14.87 1.60
N ALA A 33 -0.55 14.95 2.62
CA ALA A 33 -0.76 13.86 3.58
C ALA A 33 -1.16 12.54 2.91
N LEU A 34 -2.10 12.57 1.96
CA LEU A 34 -2.53 11.36 1.25
C LEU A 34 -1.42 10.71 0.40
N ARG A 35 -0.39 11.45 -0.02
CA ARG A 35 0.71 10.87 -0.82
C ARG A 35 1.48 9.83 -0.05
N TYR A 36 1.59 9.98 1.27
CA TYR A 36 2.24 8.99 2.12
C TYR A 36 1.49 7.65 2.13
N THR A 37 0.22 7.64 1.72
CA THR A 37 -0.61 6.43 1.58
C THR A 37 -0.68 5.89 0.13
N ASP A 38 -0.04 6.54 -0.84
CA ASP A 38 -0.04 6.15 -2.26
C ASP A 38 0.96 5.03 -2.54
N CYS A 39 0.77 3.89 -1.86
CA CYS A 39 1.49 2.67 -2.14
C CYS A 39 0.93 2.08 -3.45
N ALA A 40 1.77 1.58 -4.36
CA ALA A 40 1.32 1.01 -5.64
C ALA A 40 1.04 -0.51 -5.54
N PRO A 41 -0.11 -0.98 -5.03
CA PRO A 41 -0.35 -2.41 -4.78
C PRO A 41 -0.30 -3.23 -6.07
N ALA A 42 -0.71 -2.65 -7.21
CA ALA A 42 -0.62 -3.32 -8.51
C ALA A 42 0.82 -3.63 -8.93
N ALA A 43 1.76 -2.72 -8.64
CA ALA A 43 3.17 -2.95 -8.92
C ALA A 43 3.74 -4.09 -8.04
N LEU A 44 3.36 -4.12 -6.76
CA LEU A 44 3.72 -5.18 -5.83
C LEU A 44 3.16 -6.54 -6.27
N ARG A 45 1.86 -6.62 -6.63
CA ARG A 45 1.27 -7.84 -7.20
C ARG A 45 2.03 -8.31 -8.44
N GLY A 46 2.43 -7.38 -9.32
CA GLY A 46 3.25 -7.69 -10.48
C GLY A 46 4.64 -8.24 -10.13
N MET A 47 5.28 -7.75 -9.06
CA MET A 47 6.55 -8.30 -8.56
C MET A 47 6.36 -9.71 -8.00
N VAL A 48 5.31 -9.91 -7.20
CA VAL A 48 4.99 -11.20 -6.60
C VAL A 48 4.68 -12.26 -7.66
N GLU A 49 3.93 -11.91 -8.71
CA GLU A 49 3.64 -12.83 -9.80
C GLU A 49 4.91 -13.21 -10.60
N ARG A 50 5.85 -12.27 -10.79
CA ARG A 50 7.16 -12.59 -11.39
C ARG A 50 7.95 -13.58 -10.54
N ALA A 51 7.96 -13.40 -9.22
CA ALA A 51 8.62 -14.34 -8.30
C ALA A 51 7.98 -15.74 -8.38
N ARG A 52 6.65 -15.79 -8.46
CA ARG A 52 5.91 -17.04 -8.63
C ARG A 52 6.24 -17.75 -9.95
N ILE A 53 6.32 -17.02 -11.06
CA ILE A 53 6.70 -17.58 -12.36
C ILE A 53 8.15 -18.12 -12.32
N ALA A 54 9.06 -17.39 -11.66
CA ALA A 54 10.45 -17.80 -11.49
C ALA A 54 10.63 -19.06 -10.62
N GLN A 55 9.59 -19.51 -9.90
CA GLN A 55 9.60 -20.75 -9.14
C GLN A 55 9.48 -22.01 -10.03
N LYS A 56 8.93 -21.90 -11.25
CA LYS A 56 8.71 -23.07 -12.13
C LYS A 56 10.02 -23.78 -12.53
N PRO A 57 11.08 -23.09 -12.98
CA PRO A 57 12.35 -23.73 -13.30
C PRO A 57 13.01 -24.43 -12.10
N LEU A 58 12.80 -23.93 -10.87
CA LEU A 58 13.28 -24.56 -9.64
C LEU A 58 12.58 -25.91 -9.39
N ALA A 59 11.28 -25.99 -9.66
CA ALA A 59 10.53 -27.25 -9.54
C ALA A 59 10.97 -28.29 -10.59
N GLU A 60 11.20 -27.85 -11.82
CA GLU A 60 11.71 -28.68 -12.91
C GLU A 60 13.13 -29.19 -12.59
N ALA A 61 14.02 -28.31 -12.14
CA ALA A 61 15.39 -28.69 -11.76
C ALA A 61 15.42 -29.70 -10.60
N ASN A 62 14.52 -29.57 -9.62
CA ASN A 62 14.42 -30.54 -8.53
C ASN A 62 13.93 -31.92 -9.01
N ALA A 63 12.99 -31.95 -9.96
CA ALA A 63 12.51 -33.19 -10.56
C ALA A 63 13.61 -33.88 -11.37
N ASP A 64 14.31 -33.13 -12.23
CA ASP A 64 15.44 -33.63 -13.03
C ASP A 64 16.56 -34.18 -12.14
N TYR A 65 16.88 -33.47 -11.04
CA TYR A 65 17.85 -33.95 -10.06
C TYR A 65 17.42 -35.24 -9.37
N GLY A 66 16.14 -35.36 -9.00
CA GLY A 66 15.56 -36.57 -8.44
C GLY A 66 15.68 -37.77 -9.38
N GLU A 67 15.31 -37.58 -10.66
CA GLU A 67 15.44 -38.63 -11.68
C GLU A 67 16.89 -39.02 -11.96
N ALA A 68 17.80 -38.04 -12.05
CA ALA A 68 19.22 -38.31 -12.23
C ALA A 68 19.81 -39.14 -11.06
N ARG A 69 19.41 -38.85 -9.83
CA ARG A 69 19.84 -39.62 -8.65
C ARG A 69 19.33 -41.05 -8.64
N ILE A 70 18.05 -41.25 -8.96
CA ILE A 70 17.46 -42.60 -9.05
C ILE A 70 18.22 -43.42 -10.11
N ARG A 71 18.47 -42.84 -11.28
CA ARG A 71 19.23 -43.51 -12.35
C ARG A 71 20.66 -43.85 -11.96
N ALA A 72 21.31 -43.00 -11.16
CA ALA A 72 22.68 -43.22 -10.70
C ALA A 72 22.79 -44.16 -9.48
N GLY A 73 21.67 -44.67 -8.95
CA GLY A 73 21.66 -45.59 -7.81
C GLY A 73 22.01 -44.93 -6.45
N PHE A 74 22.01 -43.59 -6.38
CA PHE A 74 22.17 -42.88 -5.12
C PHE A 74 20.85 -42.93 -4.34
N GLY A 75 20.80 -43.67 -3.22
CA GLY A 75 19.64 -43.72 -2.32
C GLY A 75 19.24 -42.34 -1.76
N GLU A 76 18.12 -42.22 -1.03
CA GLU A 76 17.46 -40.93 -0.67
C GLU A 76 18.26 -39.89 0.13
N ARG A 77 19.47 -40.20 0.63
CA ARG A 77 20.30 -39.22 1.35
C ARG A 77 20.93 -38.18 0.42
N GLY A 78 20.34 -36.98 0.33
CA GLY A 78 20.99 -35.85 -0.34
C GLY A 78 20.44 -34.50 0.11
N THR A 79 21.34 -33.66 0.60
CA THR A 79 21.09 -32.30 1.10
C THR A 79 20.50 -31.36 0.06
N LEU A 80 20.81 -31.58 -1.23
CA LEU A 80 20.37 -30.71 -2.33
C LEU A 80 18.86 -30.82 -2.64
N ALA A 81 18.25 -32.00 -2.52
CA ALA A 81 16.80 -32.15 -2.71
C ALA A 81 16.01 -31.49 -1.56
N GLY A 82 16.58 -31.50 -0.35
CA GLY A 82 16.08 -30.73 0.79
C GLY A 82 16.18 -29.23 0.51
N ALA A 83 17.36 -28.76 0.07
CA ALA A 83 17.56 -27.35 -0.28
C ALA A 83 16.59 -26.84 -1.36
N TYR A 84 16.31 -27.62 -2.42
CA TYR A 84 15.30 -27.24 -3.42
C TYR A 84 13.89 -27.15 -2.85
N ARG A 85 13.53 -28.04 -1.91
CA ARG A 85 12.22 -28.01 -1.25
C ARG A 85 12.11 -26.81 -0.32
N ASP A 86 13.12 -26.59 0.52
CA ASP A 86 13.18 -25.51 1.50
C ASP A 86 13.13 -24.14 0.79
N GLU A 87 13.90 -23.98 -0.30
CA GLU A 87 13.89 -22.77 -1.12
C GLU A 87 12.51 -22.54 -1.76
N ARG A 88 11.88 -23.59 -2.26
CA ARG A 88 10.53 -23.50 -2.85
C ARG A 88 9.51 -23.07 -1.80
N GLU A 89 9.54 -23.65 -0.61
CA GLU A 89 8.65 -23.30 0.51
C GLU A 89 8.92 -21.88 1.02
N ALA A 90 10.16 -21.42 1.03
CA ALA A 90 10.50 -20.03 1.34
C ALA A 90 9.89 -19.07 0.31
N ILE A 91 10.10 -19.32 -0.99
CA ILE A 91 9.52 -18.50 -2.07
C ILE A 91 7.99 -18.47 -1.98
N GLU A 92 7.35 -19.62 -1.73
CA GLU A 92 5.89 -19.70 -1.60
C GLU A 92 5.36 -18.87 -0.42
N ARG A 93 6.04 -18.94 0.74
CA ARG A 93 5.71 -18.10 1.91
C ARG A 93 5.86 -16.61 1.60
N THR A 94 6.95 -16.21 0.95
CA THR A 94 7.19 -14.81 0.56
C THR A 94 6.16 -14.32 -0.46
N VAL A 95 5.78 -15.16 -1.43
CA VAL A 95 4.72 -14.85 -2.42
C VAL A 95 3.38 -14.62 -1.72
N LEU A 96 2.96 -15.53 -0.84
CA LEU A 96 1.69 -15.38 -0.12
C LEU A 96 1.70 -14.14 0.79
N ALA A 97 2.81 -13.86 1.47
CA ALA A 97 2.95 -12.65 2.27
C ALA A 97 2.89 -11.38 1.40
N GLY A 98 3.60 -11.37 0.27
CA GLY A 98 3.57 -10.23 -0.66
C GLY A 98 2.18 -9.94 -1.23
N LEU A 99 1.39 -10.98 -1.55
CA LEU A 99 -0.01 -10.80 -1.97
C LEU A 99 -0.86 -10.21 -0.84
N ARG A 100 -0.75 -10.76 0.37
CA ARG A 100 -1.49 -10.24 1.53
C ARG A 100 -1.16 -8.77 1.81
N VAL A 101 0.13 -8.40 1.76
CA VAL A 101 0.55 -7.00 1.92
C VAL A 101 -0.01 -6.13 0.81
N ALA A 102 0.05 -6.56 -0.45
CA ALA A 102 -0.52 -5.80 -1.55
C ALA A 102 -2.04 -5.56 -1.39
N ASP A 103 -2.77 -6.55 -0.90
CA ASP A 103 -4.20 -6.42 -0.64
C ASP A 103 -4.48 -5.47 0.53
N GLN A 104 -3.69 -5.52 1.60
CA GLN A 104 -3.82 -4.58 2.73
C GLN A 104 -3.49 -3.14 2.32
N LEU A 105 -2.45 -2.93 1.52
CA LEU A 105 -2.12 -1.60 0.97
C LEU A 105 -3.25 -1.04 0.10
N ASP A 106 -3.87 -1.89 -0.73
CA ASP A 106 -5.03 -1.51 -1.56
C ASP A 106 -6.23 -1.12 -0.68
N LEU A 107 -6.49 -1.87 0.39
CA LEU A 107 -7.56 -1.57 1.35
C LEU A 107 -7.33 -0.25 2.10
N LEU A 108 -6.11 -0.02 2.60
CA LEU A 108 -5.75 1.22 3.30
C LEU A 108 -5.88 2.43 2.37
N ALA A 109 -5.39 2.33 1.13
CA ALA A 109 -5.51 3.41 0.15
C ALA A 109 -6.98 3.71 -0.20
N ARG A 110 -7.83 2.67 -0.36
CA ARG A 110 -9.28 2.83 -0.56
C ARG A 110 -9.95 3.49 0.64
N ALA A 111 -9.62 3.06 1.85
CA ALA A 111 -10.19 3.61 3.08
C ALA A 111 -9.82 5.08 3.25
N ALA A 112 -8.55 5.44 3.04
CA ALA A 112 -8.07 6.82 3.09
C ALA A 112 -8.78 7.70 2.06
N ALA A 113 -8.89 7.21 0.81
CA ALA A 113 -9.56 7.94 -0.27
C ALA A 113 -11.02 8.24 0.09
N ARG A 114 -11.77 7.23 0.56
CA ARG A 114 -13.18 7.40 0.94
C ARG A 114 -13.34 8.36 2.10
N TYR A 115 -12.56 8.19 3.17
CA TYR A 115 -12.61 9.06 4.33
C TYR A 115 -12.29 10.51 3.97
N ALA A 116 -11.25 10.74 3.16
CA ALA A 116 -10.89 12.08 2.73
C ALA A 116 -11.98 12.74 1.87
N VAL A 117 -12.67 11.98 1.01
CA VAL A 117 -13.82 12.48 0.25
C VAL A 117 -14.97 12.84 1.18
N GLU A 118 -15.30 12.00 2.15
CA GLU A 118 -16.37 12.25 3.12
C GLU A 118 -16.10 13.53 3.93
N VAL A 119 -14.88 13.69 4.44
CA VAL A 119 -14.44 14.89 5.16
C VAL A 119 -14.50 16.13 4.28
N ALA A 120 -14.03 16.04 3.03
CA ALA A 120 -14.08 17.15 2.09
C ALA A 120 -15.52 17.59 1.77
N VAL A 121 -16.43 16.64 1.59
CA VAL A 121 -17.84 16.93 1.34
C VAL A 121 -18.50 17.62 2.55
N GLN A 122 -18.16 17.19 3.76
CA GLN A 122 -18.69 17.80 4.99
C GLN A 122 -18.16 19.22 5.21
N ALA A 123 -16.88 19.45 4.91
CA ALA A 123 -16.23 20.76 5.06
C ALA A 123 -16.52 21.73 3.89
N ASP A 124 -17.16 21.25 2.83
CA ASP A 124 -17.36 22.01 1.59
C ASP A 124 -18.03 23.39 1.79
N PRO A 125 -19.12 23.51 2.58
CA PRO A 125 -19.75 24.80 2.82
C PRO A 125 -18.81 25.82 3.49
N ALA A 126 -18.01 25.37 4.46
CA ALA A 126 -17.01 26.22 5.12
C ALA A 126 -15.89 26.62 4.15
N CYS A 127 -15.46 25.72 3.27
CA CYS A 127 -14.46 26.03 2.24
C CYS A 127 -14.95 27.14 1.30
N VAL A 128 -16.24 27.15 0.92
CA VAL A 128 -16.82 28.21 0.09
C VAL A 128 -16.75 29.57 0.81
N LEU A 129 -17.15 29.62 2.08
CA LEU A 129 -17.09 30.85 2.89
C LEU A 129 -15.67 31.42 2.99
N VAL A 130 -14.68 30.56 3.29
CA VAL A 130 -13.27 30.95 3.37
C VAL A 130 -12.76 31.49 2.03
N LEU A 131 -13.10 30.83 0.92
CA LEU A 131 -12.67 31.26 -0.41
C LEU A 131 -13.34 32.56 -0.88
N ASP A 132 -14.54 32.85 -0.38
CA ASP A 132 -15.23 34.13 -0.58
C ASP A 132 -14.71 35.24 0.36
N GLY A 133 -13.76 34.91 1.26
CA GLY A 133 -13.07 35.86 2.15
C GLY A 133 -13.64 35.93 3.57
N ASP A 134 -14.58 35.07 3.95
CA ASP A 134 -15.05 34.95 5.32
C ASP A 134 -14.04 34.13 6.14
N LEU A 135 -13.19 34.86 6.87
CA LEU A 135 -12.16 34.30 7.74
C LEU A 135 -12.58 34.33 9.22
N THR A 136 -13.88 34.30 9.49
CA THR A 136 -14.36 34.14 10.87
C THR A 136 -13.92 32.79 11.46
N PRO A 137 -13.87 32.67 12.80
CA PRO A 137 -13.35 31.45 13.45
C PRO A 137 -14.10 30.18 13.04
N GLU A 138 -15.42 30.24 12.90
CA GLU A 138 -16.26 29.07 12.62
C GLU A 138 -15.90 28.35 11.31
N PRO A 139 -15.92 28.99 10.12
CA PRO A 139 -15.52 28.33 8.88
C PRO A 139 -14.02 28.00 8.85
N ALA A 140 -13.16 28.81 9.48
CA ALA A 140 -11.73 28.54 9.55
C ALA A 140 -11.38 27.31 10.39
N GLU A 141 -12.08 27.09 11.51
CA GLU A 141 -11.95 25.93 12.37
C GLU A 141 -12.38 24.65 11.65
N VAL A 142 -13.52 24.67 10.94
CA VAL A 142 -13.99 23.51 10.17
C VAL A 142 -12.97 23.08 9.11
N VAL A 143 -12.38 24.03 8.38
CA VAL A 143 -11.35 23.71 7.37
C VAL A 143 -10.08 23.16 8.03
N HIS A 144 -9.64 23.73 9.15
CA HIS A 144 -8.49 23.21 9.90
C HIS A 144 -8.73 21.79 10.43
N GLU A 145 -9.90 21.54 11.03
CA GLU A 145 -10.27 20.24 11.57
C GLU A 145 -10.36 19.19 10.46
N ALA A 146 -10.92 19.54 9.30
CA ALA A 146 -10.98 18.67 8.14
C ALA A 146 -9.58 18.29 7.63
N CYS A 147 -8.68 19.25 7.49
CA CYS A 147 -7.30 18.99 7.08
C CYS A 147 -6.57 18.12 8.11
N ALA A 148 -6.72 18.45 9.39
CA ALA A 148 -6.11 17.69 10.48
C ALA A 148 -6.67 16.26 10.58
N ALA A 149 -7.95 16.04 10.31
CA ALA A 149 -8.55 14.71 10.28
C ALA A 149 -7.94 13.84 9.17
N ILE A 150 -7.79 14.38 7.95
CA ILE A 150 -7.17 13.66 6.84
C ILE A 150 -5.71 13.33 7.15
N VAL A 151 -4.96 14.27 7.73
CA VAL A 151 -3.55 14.07 8.12
C VAL A 151 -3.44 12.95 9.16
N ARG A 152 -4.26 12.98 10.22
CA ARG A 152 -4.25 11.93 11.25
C ARG A 152 -4.55 10.55 10.68
N THR A 153 -5.54 10.43 9.80
CA THR A 153 -5.84 9.15 9.15
C THR A 153 -4.69 8.66 8.27
N ALA A 154 -3.99 9.56 7.58
CA ALA A 154 -2.79 9.19 6.83
C ALA A 154 -1.66 8.70 7.74
N GLU A 155 -1.45 9.32 8.90
CA GLU A 155 -0.47 8.90 9.91
C GLU A 155 -0.81 7.52 10.51
N GLU A 156 -2.08 7.26 10.83
CA GLU A 156 -2.56 5.95 11.31
C GLU A 156 -2.32 4.84 10.26
N HIS A 157 -2.51 5.17 8.99
CA HIS A 157 -2.22 4.24 7.89
C HIS A 157 -0.72 3.98 7.73
N LEU A 158 0.14 4.99 7.91
CA LEU A 158 1.60 4.80 7.90
C LEU A 158 2.06 3.82 8.97
N VAL A 159 1.52 3.91 10.19
CA VAL A 159 1.81 2.94 11.26
C VAL A 159 1.41 1.52 10.84
N SER A 160 0.28 1.37 10.14
CA SER A 160 -0.17 0.08 9.61
C SER A 160 0.76 -0.46 8.51
N ILE A 161 1.28 0.42 7.64
CA ILE A 161 2.24 0.08 6.59
C ILE A 161 3.58 -0.38 7.20
N ASP A 162 4.07 0.29 8.23
CA ASP A 162 5.31 -0.09 8.93
C ASP A 162 5.19 -1.47 9.59
N ALA A 163 4.01 -1.79 10.15
CA ALA A 163 3.73 -3.11 10.70
C ALA A 163 3.75 -4.21 9.61
N LEU A 164 3.15 -3.96 8.45
CA LEU A 164 3.19 -4.89 7.30
C LEU A 164 4.60 -5.09 6.75
N THR A 165 5.41 -4.03 6.73
CA THR A 165 6.81 -4.10 6.31
C THR A 165 7.64 -4.96 7.26
N SER A 166 7.42 -4.81 8.57
CA SER A 166 8.09 -5.63 9.59
C SER A 166 7.73 -7.12 9.48
N GLU A 167 6.49 -7.46 9.09
CA GLU A 167 6.08 -8.85 8.82
C GLU A 167 6.86 -9.44 7.63
N LEU A 168 7.02 -8.67 6.55
CA LEU A 168 7.79 -9.11 5.37
C LEU A 168 9.27 -9.29 5.68
N ASP A 169 9.88 -8.36 6.42
CA ASP A 169 11.31 -8.44 6.80
C ASP A 169 11.61 -9.71 7.63
N GLY A 170 10.67 -10.15 8.45
CA GLY A 170 10.78 -11.39 9.21
C GLY A 170 10.78 -12.67 8.37
N LEU A 171 10.34 -12.60 7.10
CA LEU A 171 10.31 -13.74 6.19
C LEU A 171 11.56 -13.84 5.31
N ILE A 172 12.37 -12.78 5.24
CA ILE A 172 13.57 -12.69 4.39
C ILE A 172 14.85 -13.00 5.20
N ARG A 173 14.77 -13.04 6.53
CA ARG A 173 15.86 -13.42 7.45
C ARG A 173 15.87 -14.90 7.77
#